data_AF-A0A271ITT5-F1
#
_entry.id   AF-A0A271ITT5-F1
#
_cell.length_a   1.000
_cell.length_b   1.000
_cell.length_c   1.000
_cell.angle_alpha   90.00
_cell.angle_beta   90.00
_cell.angle_gamma   90.00
#
_symmetry.space_group_name_H-M   'P 1'
#
loop_
_entity.id
_entity.type
_entity.pdbx_description
1 polymer ?
#
loop_
_entity_poly.entity_id
_entity_poly.type
_entity_poly.pdbx_seq_one_letter_code
_entity_poly.pdbx_strand_id
1 'polypeptide(L)'
;MSTPATPTVRSTDRPARIPLGHVVATTGALDVVRAHGLDVVGLLHRHRAGDWGDVCEGDALANDLALDPACPARVLSAYETAGGRLWVITEADRSATTVLLPSEY
;
A
#
# COMPACT_ATOMS: atom_id res chain seq x y z
N MET A 1 32.77 21.84 32.07
CA MET A 1 31.30 21.94 31.90
C MET A 1 31.01 21.40 30.52
N SER A 2 30.46 20.18 30.41
CA SER A 2 30.22 19.52 29.13
C SER A 2 28.71 19.36 28.95
N THR A 3 28.17 20.04 27.93
CA THR A 3 26.77 19.92 27.52
C THR A 3 26.57 18.60 26.77
N PRO A 4 25.53 17.79 27.04
CA PRO A 4 25.20 16.68 26.15
C PRO A 4 24.44 17.22 24.93
N ALA A 5 24.81 16.74 23.75
CA ALA A 5 24.07 16.97 22.51
C ALA A 5 22.78 16.13 22.52
N THR A 6 21.66 16.80 22.26
CA THR A 6 20.34 16.18 22.05
C THR A 6 20.36 15.32 20.78
N PRO A 7 19.87 14.07 20.79
CA PRO A 7 19.73 13.30 19.57
C PRO A 7 18.59 13.88 18.72
N THR A 8 18.91 14.33 17.52
CA THR A 8 17.93 14.74 16.51
C THR A 8 17.17 13.50 16.02
N VAL A 9 15.91 13.37 16.43
CA VAL A 9 14.96 12.43 15.80
C VAL A 9 14.77 12.87 14.35
N ARG A 10 15.17 12.03 13.40
CA ARG A 10 14.83 12.23 11.99
C ARG A 10 13.35 11.89 11.80
N SER A 11 12.52 12.92 11.77
CA SER A 11 11.16 12.79 11.24
C SER A 11 11.23 12.83 9.71
N THR A 12 11.11 11.67 9.07
CA THR A 12 10.74 11.59 7.65
C THR A 12 9.25 11.33 7.55
N ASP A 13 8.44 12.16 8.20
CA ASP A 13 6.99 12.11 8.02
C ASP A 13 6.63 12.88 6.76
N ARG A 14 6.83 12.24 5.60
CA ARG A 14 6.00 12.58 4.44
C ARG A 14 4.62 12.02 4.82
N PRO A 15 3.58 12.85 4.99
CA PRO A 15 2.31 12.37 5.49
C PRO A 15 1.86 11.21 4.62
N ALA A 16 1.67 10.07 5.26
CA ALA A 16 1.11 8.89 4.61
C ALA A 16 -0.20 9.26 3.91
N ARG A 17 -0.28 9.01 2.60
CA ARG A 17 -1.47 9.39 1.83
C ARG A 17 -2.71 8.58 2.21
N ILE A 18 -2.52 7.35 2.72
CA ILE A 18 -3.61 6.42 3.05
C ILE A 18 -3.36 5.71 4.39
N PRO A 19 -4.32 5.72 5.34
CA PRO A 19 -4.37 4.76 6.44
C PRO A 19 -4.70 3.36 5.91
N LEU A 20 -3.88 2.36 6.26
CA LEU A 20 -4.07 0.99 5.76
C LEU A 20 -5.13 0.19 6.52
N GLY A 21 -5.58 0.67 7.68
CA GLY A 21 -6.51 -0.08 8.53
C GLY A 21 -5.97 -1.46 8.92
N HIS A 22 -6.86 -2.45 8.95
CA HIS A 22 -6.50 -3.84 9.19
C HIS A 22 -5.95 -4.50 7.92
N VAL A 23 -4.68 -4.92 7.97
CA VAL A 23 -4.02 -5.53 6.81
C VAL A 23 -4.24 -7.03 6.82
N VAL A 24 -4.75 -7.56 5.70
CA VAL A 24 -4.97 -8.99 5.46
C VAL A 24 -4.41 -9.39 4.10
N ALA A 25 -4.27 -10.69 3.89
CA ALA A 25 -3.93 -11.25 2.58
C ALA A 25 -4.72 -12.55 2.35
N THR A 26 -5.08 -12.80 1.11
CA THR A 26 -5.66 -14.10 0.71
C THR A 26 -4.62 -15.21 0.80
N THR A 27 -5.09 -16.46 0.89
CA THR A 27 -4.20 -17.63 0.93
C THR A 27 -3.34 -17.71 -0.34
N GLY A 28 -3.92 -17.48 -1.53
CA GLY A 28 -3.19 -17.55 -2.79
C GLY A 28 -2.08 -16.49 -2.88
N ALA A 29 -2.34 -15.25 -2.45
CA ALA A 29 -1.30 -14.22 -2.39
C ALA A 29 -0.20 -14.58 -1.39
N LEU A 30 -0.54 -15.10 -0.20
CA LEU A 30 0.46 -15.52 0.78
C LEU A 30 1.35 -16.66 0.26
N ASP A 31 0.79 -17.59 -0.50
CA ASP A 31 1.55 -18.70 -1.08
C ASP A 31 2.55 -18.20 -2.13
N VAL A 32 2.13 -17.27 -3.00
CA VAL A 32 3.03 -16.60 -3.96
C VAL A 32 4.13 -15.82 -3.25
N VAL A 33 3.77 -15.07 -2.21
CA VAL A 33 4.74 -14.29 -1.40
C VAL A 33 5.81 -15.19 -0.81
N ARG A 34 5.41 -16.32 -0.21
CA ARG A 34 6.34 -17.29 0.40
C ARG A 34 7.20 -17.98 -0.63
N ALA A 35 6.62 -18.43 -1.74
CA ALA A 35 7.32 -19.15 -2.79
C ALA A 35 8.41 -18.30 -3.47
N HIS A 36 8.18 -16.98 -3.57
CA HIS A 36 9.08 -16.06 -4.28
C HIS A 36 9.84 -15.09 -3.37
N GLY A 37 9.68 -15.18 -2.04
CA GLY A 37 10.37 -14.31 -1.08
C GLY A 37 10.03 -12.83 -1.25
N LEU A 38 8.77 -12.51 -1.52
CA LEU A 38 8.34 -11.15 -1.87
C LEU A 38 8.26 -10.24 -0.63
N ASP A 39 8.72 -8.99 -0.77
CA ASP A 39 8.58 -7.96 0.25
C ASP A 39 7.20 -7.30 0.21
N VAL A 40 6.21 -7.94 0.84
CA VAL A 40 4.84 -7.42 0.95
C VAL A 40 4.79 -6.10 1.73
N VAL A 41 5.66 -5.94 2.73
CA VAL A 41 5.71 -4.70 3.52
C VAL A 41 6.15 -3.54 2.64
N GLY A 42 7.13 -3.75 1.75
CA GLY A 42 7.51 -2.81 0.72
C GLY A 42 6.35 -2.43 -0.21
N LEU A 43 5.55 -3.41 -0.67
CA LEU A 43 4.37 -3.14 -1.50
C LEU A 43 3.30 -2.31 -0.76
N LEU A 44 3.06 -2.60 0.51
CA LEU A 44 2.15 -1.83 1.36
C LEU A 44 2.65 -0.39 1.57
N HIS A 45 3.96 -0.19 1.72
CA HIS A 45 4.55 1.14 1.82
C HIS A 45 4.40 1.95 0.52
N ARG A 46 4.59 1.31 -0.64
CA ARG A 46 4.35 1.92 -1.95
C ARG A 46 2.89 2.37 -2.07
N HIS A 47 1.93 1.48 -1.78
CA HIS A 47 0.51 1.76 -1.81
C HIS A 47 0.15 2.96 -0.91
N ARG A 48 0.60 2.92 0.35
CA ARG A 48 0.41 4.00 1.33
C ARG A 48 1.00 5.34 0.89
N ALA A 49 2.06 5.32 0.10
CA ALA A 49 2.76 6.51 -0.38
C ALA A 49 2.13 7.12 -1.65
N GLY A 50 1.15 6.47 -2.26
CA GLY A 50 0.57 6.90 -3.53
C GLY A 50 1.26 6.33 -4.78
N ASP A 51 2.11 5.32 -4.61
CA ASP A 51 2.67 4.58 -5.74
C ASP A 51 1.70 3.46 -6.11
N TRP A 52 0.91 3.71 -7.15
CA TRP A 52 -0.13 2.79 -7.62
C TRP A 52 0.41 1.59 -8.42
N GLY A 53 1.72 1.58 -8.69
CA GLY A 53 2.39 0.55 -9.47
C GLY A 53 1.88 0.50 -10.92
N ASP A 54 1.60 -0.71 -11.38
CA ASP A 54 1.33 -1.07 -12.76
C ASP A 54 -0.16 -0.92 -13.13
N VAL A 55 -0.82 0.16 -12.71
CA VAL A 55 -2.20 0.48 -13.11
C VAL A 55 -2.21 1.40 -14.33
N CYS A 56 -3.34 1.50 -15.04
CA CYS A 56 -3.45 2.47 -16.13
C CYS A 56 -3.57 3.91 -15.59
N GLU A 57 -3.34 4.92 -16.44
CA GLU A 57 -3.44 6.34 -16.05
C GLU A 57 -4.82 6.70 -15.49
N GLY A 58 -5.89 6.13 -16.05
CA GLY A 58 -7.26 6.34 -15.57
C GLY A 58 -7.48 5.81 -14.15
N ASP A 59 -6.95 4.62 -13.85
CA ASP A 59 -7.03 4.03 -12.52
C ASP A 59 -6.15 4.79 -11.50
N ALA A 60 -4.98 5.25 -11.94
CA ALA A 60 -4.12 6.10 -11.11
C ALA A 60 -4.83 7.41 -10.72
N LEU A 61 -5.50 8.06 -11.69
CA LEU A 61 -6.30 9.25 -11.42
C LEU A 61 -7.50 8.93 -10.51
N ALA A 62 -8.19 7.81 -10.73
CA ALA A 62 -9.29 7.39 -9.88
C ALA A 62 -8.83 7.15 -8.43
N ASN A 63 -7.65 6.54 -8.24
CA ASN A 63 -7.04 6.36 -6.92
C ASN A 63 -6.73 7.70 -6.25
N ASP A 64 -6.16 8.66 -6.97
CA ASP A 64 -5.86 9.99 -6.43
C ASP A 64 -7.14 10.73 -6.02
N LEU A 65 -8.20 10.64 -6.83
CA LEU A 65 -9.51 11.22 -6.51
C LEU A 65 -10.18 10.53 -5.33
N ALA A 66 -10.02 9.21 -5.20
CA ALA A 66 -10.56 8.42 -4.10
C ALA A 66 -10.02 8.81 -2.72
N LEU A 67 -8.93 9.60 -2.67
CA LEU A 67 -8.36 10.15 -1.43
C LEU A 67 -9.12 11.35 -0.89
N ASP A 68 -10.04 11.94 -1.67
CA ASP A 68 -10.85 13.07 -1.22
C ASP A 68 -11.81 12.62 -0.09
N PRO A 69 -11.70 13.19 1.13
CA PRO A 69 -12.61 12.86 2.22
C PRO A 69 -14.08 13.19 1.93
N ALA A 70 -14.36 14.09 0.99
CA ALA A 70 -15.72 14.42 0.58
C ALA A 70 -16.36 13.36 -0.34
N CYS A 71 -15.55 12.52 -0.99
CA CYS A 71 -16.00 11.45 -1.88
C CYS A 71 -15.04 10.25 -1.81
N PRO A 72 -14.99 9.55 -0.66
CA PRO A 72 -14.04 8.45 -0.50
C PRO A 72 -14.45 7.26 -1.36
N ALA A 73 -13.46 6.65 -2.01
CA ALA A 73 -13.63 5.39 -2.72
C ALA A 73 -12.48 4.44 -2.39
N ARG A 74 -12.65 3.16 -2.76
CA ARG A 74 -11.57 2.17 -2.65
C ARG A 74 -10.38 2.59 -3.51
N VAL A 75 -9.19 2.20 -3.07
CA VAL A 75 -7.93 2.44 -3.79
C VAL A 75 -7.35 1.09 -4.17
N LEU A 76 -6.89 0.93 -5.41
CA LEU A 76 -6.27 -0.29 -5.91
C LEU A 76 -4.89 0.00 -6.48
N SER A 77 -3.86 -0.66 -5.96
CA SER A 77 -2.54 -0.72 -6.60
C SER A 77 -2.28 -2.11 -7.14
N ALA A 78 -1.57 -2.17 -8.27
CA ALA A 78 -1.14 -3.41 -8.88
C ALA A 78 0.38 -3.43 -8.93
N TYR A 79 1.01 -4.54 -8.57
CA TYR A 79 2.46 -4.67 -8.61
C TYR A 79 2.84 -5.96 -9.33
N GLU A 80 3.63 -5.82 -10.40
CA GLU A 80 4.29 -6.95 -11.02
C GLU A 80 5.44 -7.43 -10.13
N THR A 81 5.47 -8.74 -9.85
CA THR A 81 6.48 -9.37 -9.00
C THR A 81 7.06 -10.60 -9.69
N ALA A 82 8.12 -11.18 -9.12
CA ALA A 82 8.69 -12.43 -9.60
C ALA A 82 7.71 -13.63 -9.51
N GLY A 83 6.66 -13.52 -8.70
CA GLY A 83 5.60 -14.52 -8.55
C GLY A 83 4.31 -14.21 -9.32
N GLY A 84 4.35 -13.19 -10.18
CA GLY A 84 3.18 -12.66 -10.88
C GLY A 84 2.59 -11.42 -10.21
N ARG A 85 1.43 -11.00 -10.71
CA ARG A 85 0.79 -9.76 -10.30
C ARG A 85 0.11 -9.91 -8.94
N LEU A 86 0.37 -8.96 -8.04
CA LEU A 86 -0.36 -8.80 -6.78
C LEU A 86 -1.14 -7.49 -6.78
N TRP A 87 -2.34 -7.52 -6.22
CA TRP A 87 -3.15 -6.34 -5.94
C TRP A 87 -3.10 -6.01 -4.46
N VAL A 88 -3.03 -4.70 -4.17
CA VAL A 88 -3.18 -4.13 -2.83
C VAL A 88 -4.37 -3.18 -2.87
N ILE A 89 -5.42 -3.53 -2.13
CA ILE A 89 -6.69 -2.78 -2.15
C ILE A 89 -6.98 -2.25 -0.76
N THR A 90 -7.16 -0.94 -0.62
CA THR A 90 -7.68 -0.32 0.61
C THR A 90 -9.15 0.07 0.41
N GLU A 91 -10.00 -0.31 1.37
CA GLU A 91 -11.44 0.01 1.34
C GLU A 91 -11.71 1.52 1.43
N ALA A 92 -12.89 1.94 0.95
CA ALA A 92 -13.27 3.36 0.91
C ALA A 92 -13.22 4.03 2.30
N ASP A 93 -13.64 3.32 3.34
CA ASP A 93 -13.63 3.77 4.73
C ASP A 93 -12.27 3.61 5.42
N ARG A 94 -11.25 3.13 4.69
CA ARG A 94 -9.90 2.84 5.20
C ARG A 94 -9.86 1.84 6.36
N SER A 95 -10.91 1.01 6.50
CA SER A 95 -10.99 0.02 7.58
C SER A 95 -10.04 -1.17 7.37
N ALA A 96 -9.75 -1.53 6.13
CA ALA A 96 -8.91 -2.66 5.79
C ALA A 96 -8.11 -2.46 4.50
N THR A 97 -6.95 -3.12 4.45
CA THR A 97 -6.15 -3.30 3.23
C THR A 97 -5.98 -4.79 2.97
N THR A 98 -6.33 -5.24 1.77
CA THR A 98 -6.18 -6.65 1.37
C THR A 98 -5.11 -6.78 0.29
N VAL A 99 -4.21 -7.74 0.47
CA VAL A 99 -3.27 -8.21 -0.57
C VAL A 99 -3.82 -9.49 -1.19
N LEU A 100 -3.98 -9.52 -2.51
CA LEU A 100 -4.65 -10.62 -3.21
C LEU A 100 -4.14 -10.78 -4.64
N LEU A 101 -4.40 -11.94 -5.23
CA LEU A 101 -4.19 -12.18 -6.67
C LEU A 101 -5.34 -11.55 -7.46
N PRO A 102 -5.11 -11.09 -8.72
CA PRO A 102 -6.18 -10.60 -9.58
C PRO A 102 -7.32 -11.60 -9.80
N SER A 103 -7.05 -12.90 -9.73
CA SER A 103 -8.06 -13.96 -9.89
C SER A 103 -8.91 -14.22 -8.65
N GLU A 104 -8.56 -13.62 -7.50
CA GLU A 104 -9.29 -13.74 -6.24
C GLU A 104 -10.24 -12.56 -5.99
N TYR A 105 -10.30 -11.63 -6.95
CA TYR A 105 -11.19 -10.46 -6.96
C TYR A 105 -12.26 -10.62 -8.04
#